data_AF-A0A2V0NME7-F1
#
_entry.id   AF-A0A2V0NME7-F1
#
_cell.length_a   1.000
_cell.length_b   1.000
_cell.length_c   1.000
_cell.angle_alpha   90.00
_cell.angle_beta   90.00
_cell.angle_gamma   90.00
#
_symmetry.space_group_name_H-M   'P 1'
#
loop_
_entity.id
_entity.type
_entity.pdbx_description
1 polymer ?
#
loop_
_entity_poly.entity_id
_entity_poly.type
_entity_poly.pdbx_seq_one_letter_code
_entity_poly.pdbx_strand_id
1 'polypeptide(L)'
;MATPGTAAAPSAAGGGPAAGDHIGAFILRFDLAGADSGPLAGVALCVKDNFDVRGYPTGNGSPAWLESHPGPAEASAAAVEALLAGGARVVGKGHMDELAYALSGENAHYGTPANAAAPGRVPGGSTSGPAAAVAAGQADLGLGTDTGGSVRVPASYCGLWGLRSTHGRVPLRGARALAPSFSTAGLLARDARLLRRAGGALLAPYPAGAPALPGCAARSGAAAPRLLVAADAFDLALPDARAALRAALAAPAAAAALGAAPKEFDLGAGVAVGGGQTGLDAWFDVFRVLQGFEAWRGYGDWISGEGVELGPGVRERFQLASKITAAQREAALADRERVRAHLAGLLGDDGVIALPSAPGPAPERGLPGARLDDWRRRVMSLTCIAGLGGLPQVSMPLARVDGLPVGLSLIGPQGSDESLLELAERIAAGAAA
;
A
#
# COMPACT_ATOMS: atom_id res chain seq x y z
N MET A 1 -9.49 -21.75 28.08
CA MET A 1 -10.11 -20.67 27.28
C MET A 1 -10.40 -19.51 28.21
N ALA A 2 -9.47 -18.56 28.31
CA ALA A 2 -9.73 -17.31 29.03
C ALA A 2 -10.62 -16.43 28.15
N THR A 3 -11.74 -15.96 28.69
CA THR A 3 -12.57 -14.92 28.06
C THR A 3 -11.71 -13.66 27.83
N PRO A 4 -11.74 -13.05 26.64
CA PRO A 4 -11.05 -11.77 26.44
C PRO A 4 -11.74 -10.75 27.34
N GLY A 5 -10.98 -10.07 28.19
CA GLY A 5 -11.48 -8.93 28.96
C GLY A 5 -12.03 -7.88 27.99
N THR A 6 -13.24 -7.41 28.26
CA THR A 6 -13.88 -6.32 27.51
C THR A 6 -13.02 -5.07 27.61
N ALA A 7 -12.16 -4.83 26.62
CA ALA A 7 -11.50 -3.54 26.47
C ALA A 7 -12.58 -2.53 26.08
N ALA A 8 -12.86 -1.56 26.96
CA ALA A 8 -13.75 -0.45 26.63
C ALA A 8 -13.22 0.29 25.41
N ALA A 9 -14.10 0.63 24.46
CA ALA A 9 -13.76 1.49 23.34
C ALA A 9 -13.27 2.86 23.89
N PRO A 10 -12.18 3.44 23.36
CA PRO A 10 -11.77 4.78 23.73
C PRO A 10 -12.89 5.76 23.36
N SER A 11 -13.18 6.73 24.24
CA SER A 11 -14.22 7.72 23.97
C SER A 11 -13.81 8.62 22.80
N ALA A 12 -14.78 8.94 21.94
CA ALA A 12 -14.59 9.65 20.67
C ALA A 12 -14.28 11.16 20.82
N ALA A 13 -13.94 11.64 22.02
CA ALA A 13 -13.67 13.05 22.28
C ALA A 13 -12.22 13.25 22.74
N GLY A 14 -11.34 13.67 21.83
CA GLY A 14 -10.02 14.23 22.16
C GLY A 14 -9.02 13.25 22.77
N GLY A 15 -9.07 11.97 22.39
CA GLY A 15 -8.14 10.96 22.89
C GLY A 15 -6.69 11.30 22.54
N GLY A 16 -5.90 11.66 23.55
CA GLY A 16 -4.45 11.63 23.46
C GLY A 16 -3.97 10.25 23.00
N PRO A 17 -2.68 10.12 22.62
CA PRO A 17 -2.16 8.85 22.13
C PRO A 17 -2.46 7.70 23.10
N ALA A 18 -2.75 6.52 22.54
CA ALA A 18 -2.97 5.31 23.34
C ALA A 18 -1.78 5.09 24.30
N ALA A 19 -2.03 4.58 25.51
CA ALA A 19 -0.98 4.39 26.51
C ALA A 19 0.23 3.60 25.92
N GLY A 20 1.43 4.16 26.03
CA GLY A 20 2.66 3.60 25.44
C GLY A 20 2.89 3.91 23.95
N ASP A 21 2.03 4.71 23.33
CA ASP A 21 2.20 5.23 21.99
C ASP A 21 2.78 6.66 22.02
N HIS A 22 4.08 6.82 21.77
CA HIS A 22 4.71 8.14 21.77
C HIS A 22 4.66 8.85 20.41
N ILE A 23 4.13 8.21 19.36
CA ILE A 23 4.06 8.77 18.00
C ILE A 23 2.65 8.88 17.44
N GLY A 24 1.62 8.44 18.16
CA GLY A 24 0.23 8.47 17.69
C GLY A 24 -0.04 7.50 16.54
N ALA A 25 0.67 6.38 16.49
CA ALA A 25 0.49 5.36 15.45
C ALA A 25 -0.73 4.45 15.65
N PHE A 26 -1.32 4.39 16.85
CA PHE A 26 -2.40 3.47 17.20
C PHE A 26 -3.72 4.20 17.47
N ILE A 27 -4.82 3.67 16.92
CA ILE A 27 -6.19 4.02 17.32
C ILE A 27 -6.59 3.22 18.56
N LEU A 28 -6.16 1.96 18.64
CA LEU A 28 -6.45 1.07 19.75
C LEU A 28 -5.25 0.17 20.02
N ARG A 29 -4.80 0.08 21.27
CA ARG A 29 -3.77 -0.89 21.69
C ARG A 29 -4.39 -2.06 22.43
N PHE A 30 -3.91 -3.25 22.12
CA PHE A 30 -4.25 -4.51 22.78
C PHE A 30 -3.20 -5.55 22.43
N ASP A 31 -3.24 -6.69 23.11
CA ASP A 31 -2.38 -7.83 22.83
C ASP A 31 -3.25 -9.02 22.43
N LEU A 32 -3.03 -9.53 21.22
CA LEU A 32 -3.69 -10.75 20.73
C LEU A 32 -2.63 -11.68 20.15
N ALA A 33 -2.39 -12.78 20.87
CA ALA A 33 -1.46 -13.82 20.46
C ALA A 33 -1.93 -14.53 19.18
N GLY A 34 -0.98 -14.82 18.29
CA GLY A 34 -1.15 -15.78 17.20
C GLY A 34 -0.86 -17.21 17.64
N ALA A 35 -0.58 -18.09 16.68
CA ALA A 35 -0.14 -19.45 16.95
C ALA A 35 1.20 -19.47 17.72
N ASP A 36 1.39 -20.48 18.58
CA ASP A 36 2.60 -20.62 19.42
C ASP A 36 3.89 -20.86 18.62
N SER A 37 3.75 -21.22 17.34
CA SER A 37 4.87 -21.46 16.42
C SER A 37 4.50 -21.00 15.02
N GLY A 38 5.50 -20.91 14.15
CA GLY A 38 5.33 -20.52 12.75
C GLY A 38 6.40 -19.54 12.29
N PRO A 39 6.40 -19.16 11.00
CA PRO A 39 7.42 -18.30 10.42
C PRO A 39 7.44 -16.87 10.98
N LEU A 40 6.38 -16.47 11.71
CA LEU A 40 6.21 -15.15 12.33
C LEU A 40 6.16 -15.20 13.85
N ALA A 41 6.55 -16.32 14.48
CA ALA A 41 6.67 -16.39 15.93
C ALA A 41 7.56 -15.25 16.47
N GLY A 42 7.05 -14.52 17.46
CA GLY A 42 7.73 -13.37 18.08
C GLY A 42 7.61 -12.05 17.31
N VAL A 43 6.95 -12.01 16.14
CA VAL A 43 6.75 -10.79 15.35
C VAL A 43 5.57 -9.98 15.89
N ALA A 44 5.81 -8.70 16.25
CA ALA A 44 4.75 -7.77 16.62
C ALA A 44 4.08 -7.16 15.37
N LEU A 45 2.75 -7.31 15.26
CA LEU A 45 1.94 -6.88 14.13
C LEU A 45 1.04 -5.69 14.48
N CYS A 46 1.18 -4.58 13.76
CA CYS A 46 0.22 -3.48 13.78
C CYS A 46 -0.76 -3.63 12.60
N VAL A 47 -2.06 -3.71 12.89
CA VAL A 47 -3.11 -3.94 11.88
C VAL A 47 -3.83 -2.64 11.56
N LYS A 48 -3.90 -2.23 10.30
CA LYS A 48 -4.68 -1.03 9.91
C LYS A 48 -6.14 -1.13 10.38
N ASP A 49 -6.71 -0.02 10.85
CA ASP A 49 -8.05 0.06 11.46
C ASP A 49 -9.24 -0.24 10.50
N ASN A 50 -8.98 -0.63 9.25
CA ASN A 50 -10.01 -1.12 8.32
C ASN A 50 -10.04 -2.64 8.17
N PHE A 51 -9.27 -3.38 8.98
CA PHE A 51 -9.39 -4.83 9.10
C PHE A 51 -10.07 -5.18 10.41
N ASP A 52 -11.06 -6.06 10.31
CA ASP A 52 -11.68 -6.68 11.46
C ASP A 52 -10.64 -7.53 12.22
N VAL A 53 -10.61 -7.36 13.54
CA VAL A 53 -9.84 -8.20 14.46
C VAL A 53 -10.82 -8.71 15.50
N ARG A 54 -10.95 -10.04 15.61
CA ARG A 54 -11.94 -10.68 16.49
C ARG A 54 -11.89 -10.11 17.91
N GLY A 55 -13.05 -9.70 18.41
CA GLY A 55 -13.19 -9.15 19.77
C GLY A 55 -12.92 -7.64 19.88
N TYR A 56 -12.57 -6.97 18.77
CA TYR A 56 -12.32 -5.53 18.76
C TYR A 56 -13.17 -4.84 17.68
N PRO A 57 -13.62 -3.59 17.91
CA PRO A 57 -14.40 -2.85 16.91
C PRO A 57 -13.53 -2.43 15.72
N THR A 58 -14.11 -1.99 14.60
CA THR A 58 -13.35 -1.55 13.40
C THR A 58 -13.77 -0.13 13.02
N GLY A 59 -12.91 0.85 13.25
CA GLY A 59 -13.26 2.26 13.09
C GLY A 59 -13.09 2.81 11.68
N ASN A 60 -12.35 2.12 10.81
CA ASN A 60 -12.05 2.56 9.43
C ASN A 60 -11.53 4.02 9.37
N GLY A 61 -10.84 4.48 10.42
CA GLY A 61 -10.35 5.85 10.52
C GLY A 61 -11.43 6.93 10.60
N SER A 62 -12.68 6.61 10.98
CA SER A 62 -13.75 7.60 11.17
C SER A 62 -14.51 7.37 12.48
N PRO A 63 -14.64 8.37 13.37
CA PRO A 63 -15.46 8.26 14.57
C PRO A 63 -16.93 7.92 14.26
N ALA A 64 -17.50 8.55 13.22
CA ALA A 64 -18.88 8.29 12.80
C ALA A 64 -19.07 6.85 12.31
N TRP A 65 -18.05 6.28 11.64
CA TRP A 65 -18.08 4.87 11.24
C TRP A 65 -18.07 3.96 12.47
N LEU A 66 -17.18 4.23 13.42
CA LEU A 66 -17.09 3.49 14.68
C LEU A 66 -18.40 3.56 15.48
N GLU A 67 -19.04 4.73 15.55
CA GLU A 67 -20.30 4.93 16.27
C GLU A 67 -21.47 4.17 15.62
N SER A 68 -21.53 4.16 14.28
CA SER A 68 -22.55 3.41 13.54
C SER A 68 -22.26 1.90 13.46
N HIS A 69 -21.02 1.48 13.77
CA HIS A 69 -20.60 0.07 13.80
C HIS A 69 -19.83 -0.26 15.11
N PRO A 70 -20.44 -0.06 16.29
CA PRO A 70 -19.71 -0.04 17.56
C PRO A 70 -19.36 -1.44 18.08
N GLY A 71 -19.93 -2.49 17.50
CA GLY A 71 -19.76 -3.87 17.94
C GLY A 71 -18.34 -4.42 17.67
N PRO A 72 -17.80 -5.24 18.58
CA PRO A 72 -16.57 -5.98 18.29
C PRO A 72 -16.80 -6.94 17.12
N ALA A 73 -15.79 -7.11 16.26
CA ALA A 73 -15.87 -8.05 15.17
C ALA A 73 -16.00 -9.49 15.68
N GLU A 74 -16.92 -10.26 15.10
CA GLU A 74 -17.13 -11.67 15.45
C GLU A 74 -15.99 -12.58 14.98
N ALA A 75 -15.35 -12.21 13.87
CA ALA A 75 -14.23 -12.91 13.26
C ALA A 75 -13.16 -11.91 12.82
N SER A 76 -11.91 -12.37 12.74
CA SER A 76 -10.83 -11.59 12.17
C SER A 76 -10.92 -11.59 10.63
N ALA A 77 -10.38 -10.55 10.01
CA ALA A 77 -10.23 -10.52 8.56
C ALA A 77 -9.29 -11.63 8.09
N ALA A 78 -9.49 -12.15 6.87
CA ALA A 78 -8.71 -13.29 6.36
C ALA A 78 -7.19 -13.03 6.37
N ALA A 79 -6.76 -11.81 6.06
CA ALA A 79 -5.36 -11.40 6.15
C ALA A 79 -4.83 -11.42 7.59
N VAL A 80 -5.64 -11.03 8.58
CA VAL A 80 -5.27 -11.06 10.00
C VAL A 80 -5.19 -12.50 10.49
N GLU A 81 -6.15 -13.35 10.12
CA GLU A 81 -6.13 -14.79 10.43
C GLU A 81 -4.88 -15.47 9.89
N ALA A 82 -4.49 -15.20 8.63
CA ALA A 82 -3.30 -15.78 8.03
C ALA A 82 -2.02 -15.42 8.79
N LEU A 83 -1.87 -14.15 9.21
CA LEU A 83 -0.71 -13.69 9.97
C LEU A 83 -0.69 -14.23 11.41
N LEU A 84 -1.86 -14.29 12.07
CA LEU A 84 -2.01 -14.94 13.39
C LEU A 84 -1.65 -16.43 13.30
N ALA A 85 -2.13 -17.14 12.28
CA ALA A 85 -1.81 -18.55 12.05
C ALA A 85 -0.31 -18.76 11.76
N GLY A 86 0.36 -17.78 11.17
CA GLY A 86 1.82 -17.75 11.01
C GLY A 86 2.59 -17.48 12.30
N GLY A 87 1.93 -17.16 13.41
CA GLY A 87 2.52 -16.90 14.72
C GLY A 87 2.75 -15.43 15.07
N ALA A 88 2.29 -14.49 14.24
CA ALA A 88 2.39 -13.07 14.56
C ALA A 88 1.47 -12.70 15.73
N ARG A 89 1.88 -11.76 16.57
CA ARG A 89 1.08 -11.22 17.69
C ARG A 89 0.60 -9.82 17.34
N VAL A 90 -0.71 -9.59 17.36
CA VAL A 90 -1.28 -8.26 17.10
C VAL A 90 -1.10 -7.37 18.32
N VAL A 91 -0.52 -6.18 18.14
CA VAL A 91 -0.22 -5.21 19.22
C VAL A 91 -1.15 -4.00 19.23
N GLY A 92 -2.12 -3.98 18.32
CA GLY A 92 -3.14 -2.95 18.21
C GLY A 92 -3.64 -2.73 16.79
N LYS A 93 -4.64 -1.86 16.69
CA LYS A 93 -5.09 -1.28 15.44
C LYS A 93 -4.43 0.07 15.20
N GLY A 94 -3.78 0.19 14.05
CA GLY A 94 -3.04 1.36 13.61
C GLY A 94 -3.92 2.42 12.98
N HIS A 95 -3.53 3.68 13.17
CA HIS A 95 -4.07 4.86 12.51
C HIS A 95 -4.16 4.67 10.98
N MET A 96 -5.15 5.33 10.38
CA MET A 96 -5.30 5.41 8.94
C MET A 96 -5.98 6.70 8.51
N ASP A 97 -5.81 7.06 7.25
CA ASP A 97 -6.61 8.11 6.62
C ASP A 97 -8.08 7.66 6.63
N GLU A 98 -8.97 8.60 6.88
CA GLU A 98 -10.41 8.35 6.99
C GLU A 98 -10.95 7.60 5.76
N LEU A 99 -11.61 6.46 6.02
CA LEU A 99 -12.21 5.55 5.01
C LEU A 99 -11.23 5.08 3.93
N ALA A 100 -9.92 5.16 4.22
CA ALA A 100 -8.83 4.91 3.30
C ALA A 100 -8.79 5.83 2.05
N TYR A 101 -9.56 6.94 2.01
CA TYR A 101 -9.69 7.78 0.81
C TYR A 101 -8.72 8.98 0.75
N ALA A 102 -7.52 8.80 1.28
CA ALA A 102 -6.40 9.71 1.11
C ALA A 102 -5.05 8.95 1.11
N LEU A 103 -3.94 9.68 0.97
CA LEU A 103 -2.58 9.12 0.87
C LEU A 103 -1.55 9.85 1.74
N SER A 104 -1.96 10.81 2.57
CA SER A 104 -1.00 11.59 3.36
C SER A 104 -0.76 11.00 4.74
N GLY A 105 -1.73 10.31 5.34
CA GLY A 105 -1.65 9.95 6.75
C GLY A 105 -2.26 11.00 7.68
N GLU A 106 -2.82 12.07 7.13
CA GLU A 106 -3.55 13.09 7.87
C GLU A 106 -5.03 12.71 7.98
N ASN A 107 -5.52 12.70 9.21
CA ASN A 107 -6.90 12.40 9.54
C ASN A 107 -7.47 13.58 10.35
N ALA A 108 -8.56 14.17 9.87
CA ALA A 108 -9.17 15.35 10.51
C ALA A 108 -9.66 15.08 11.95
N HIS A 109 -9.91 13.81 12.29
CA HIS A 109 -10.45 13.40 13.58
C HIS A 109 -9.37 12.89 14.53
N TYR A 110 -8.38 12.17 14.00
CA TYR A 110 -7.35 11.49 14.81
C TYR A 110 -5.94 12.11 14.70
N GLY A 111 -5.78 13.18 13.90
CA GLY A 111 -4.50 13.85 13.72
C GLY A 111 -3.59 13.14 12.72
N THR A 112 -2.30 13.03 13.04
CA THR A 112 -1.30 12.44 12.12
C THR A 112 -0.17 11.79 12.91
N PRO A 113 0.13 10.49 12.67
CA PRO A 113 1.25 9.82 13.31
C PRO A 113 2.60 10.49 13.00
N ALA A 114 3.53 10.43 13.94
CA ALA A 114 4.89 10.89 13.71
C ALA A 114 5.64 10.01 12.71
N ASN A 115 6.20 10.62 11.66
CA ASN A 115 7.11 9.94 10.75
C ASN A 115 8.52 9.96 11.36
N ALA A 116 8.92 8.85 12.00
CA ALA A 116 10.22 8.71 12.63
C ALA A 116 11.40 8.80 11.63
N ALA A 117 11.18 8.45 10.36
CA ALA A 117 12.21 8.52 9.32
C ALA A 117 12.32 9.92 8.66
N ALA A 118 11.32 10.78 8.87
CA ALA A 118 11.25 12.13 8.32
C ALA A 118 10.48 13.08 9.27
N PRO A 119 11.11 13.57 10.35
CA PRO A 119 10.46 14.46 11.32
C PRO A 119 9.82 15.69 10.65
N GLY A 120 8.64 16.09 11.14
CA GLY A 120 7.87 17.21 10.58
C GLY A 120 7.14 16.92 9.27
N ARG A 121 7.35 15.75 8.66
CA ARG A 121 6.72 15.32 7.41
C ARG A 121 5.62 14.28 7.67
N VAL A 122 4.81 14.04 6.65
CA VAL A 122 3.73 13.06 6.72
C VAL A 122 4.29 11.63 6.67
N PRO A 123 3.67 10.64 7.34
CA PRO A 123 4.06 9.23 7.20
C PRO A 123 3.59 8.60 5.88
N GLY A 124 2.70 9.29 5.14
CA GLY A 124 1.99 8.69 4.02
C GLY A 124 0.82 7.85 4.49
N GLY A 125 -0.08 7.52 3.57
CA GLY A 125 -1.34 6.88 3.88
C GLY A 125 -1.88 6.04 2.71
N SER A 126 -3.00 5.33 2.87
CA SER A 126 -3.83 5.34 4.07
C SER A 126 -3.39 4.41 5.18
N THR A 127 -2.30 3.65 5.02
CA THR A 127 -1.74 2.77 6.07
C THR A 127 -0.72 3.53 6.94
N SER A 128 -1.11 4.67 7.49
CA SER A 128 -0.21 5.61 8.18
C SER A 128 0.27 5.09 9.53
N GLY A 129 -0.63 4.57 10.35
CA GLY A 129 -0.33 4.03 11.67
C GLY A 129 0.61 2.82 11.63
N PRO A 130 0.29 1.75 10.88
CA PRO A 130 1.19 0.61 10.77
C PRO A 130 2.57 0.99 10.22
N ALA A 131 2.65 1.92 9.25
CA ALA A 131 3.94 2.40 8.76
C ALA A 131 4.73 3.16 9.83
N ALA A 132 4.08 4.08 10.54
CA ALA A 132 4.73 4.85 11.60
C ALA A 132 5.17 3.96 12.77
N ALA A 133 4.32 3.01 13.20
CA ALA A 133 4.64 2.04 14.25
C ALA A 133 5.85 1.16 13.88
N VAL A 134 5.91 0.67 12.63
CA VAL A 134 7.04 -0.13 12.14
C VAL A 134 8.31 0.71 12.04
N ALA A 135 8.23 1.94 11.51
CA ALA A 135 9.38 2.83 11.41
C ALA A 135 9.96 3.22 12.78
N ALA A 136 9.11 3.41 13.79
CA ALA A 136 9.52 3.76 15.15
C ALA A 136 9.85 2.56 16.05
N GLY A 137 9.77 1.32 15.53
CA GLY A 137 10.07 0.11 16.32
C GLY A 137 9.01 -0.26 17.36
N GLN A 138 7.80 0.33 17.29
CA GLN A 138 6.66 -0.06 18.14
C GLN A 138 5.92 -1.31 17.64
N ALA A 139 6.18 -1.71 16.40
CA ALA A 139 5.79 -2.99 15.79
C ALA A 139 6.89 -3.45 14.83
N ASP A 140 6.91 -4.73 14.46
CA ASP A 140 7.88 -5.29 13.50
C ASP A 140 7.30 -5.38 12.09
N LEU A 141 6.00 -5.63 12.01
CA LEU A 141 5.24 -5.81 10.79
C LEU A 141 3.99 -4.92 10.81
N GLY A 142 3.67 -4.33 9.67
CA GLY A 142 2.43 -3.60 9.46
C GLY A 142 1.56 -4.29 8.43
N LEU A 143 0.28 -4.47 8.71
CA LEU A 143 -0.73 -4.91 7.74
C LEU A 143 -1.58 -3.70 7.30
N GLY A 144 -1.74 -3.53 5.99
CA GLY A 144 -2.53 -2.46 5.40
C GLY A 144 -3.32 -2.89 4.17
N THR A 145 -4.05 -1.93 3.61
CA THR A 145 -4.66 -2.05 2.28
C THR A 145 -3.95 -1.14 1.30
N ASP A 146 -3.82 -1.57 0.04
CA ASP A 146 -3.34 -0.75 -1.07
C ASP A 146 -4.41 -0.69 -2.17
N THR A 147 -5.05 0.47 -2.32
CA THR A 147 -5.99 0.75 -3.42
C THR A 147 -5.31 1.61 -4.49
N GLY A 148 -4.77 2.76 -4.08
CA GLY A 148 -4.06 3.70 -4.95
C GLY A 148 -2.64 4.01 -4.47
N GLY A 149 -1.96 3.06 -3.79
CA GLY A 149 -0.62 3.27 -3.22
C GLY A 149 -0.56 3.24 -1.70
N SER A 150 -1.64 2.86 -1.03
CA SER A 150 -1.77 3.01 0.41
C SER A 150 -0.86 2.15 1.28
N VAL A 151 -0.06 1.26 0.69
CA VAL A 151 1.08 0.60 1.34
C VAL A 151 2.41 1.11 0.77
N ARG A 152 2.49 1.27 -0.55
CA ARG A 152 3.74 1.67 -1.23
C ARG A 152 4.21 3.09 -0.92
N VAL A 153 3.27 4.04 -0.80
CA VAL A 153 3.55 5.44 -0.44
C VAL A 153 4.10 5.54 0.98
N PRO A 154 3.42 5.02 2.02
CA PRO A 154 3.99 5.05 3.35
C PRO A 154 5.26 4.21 3.49
N ALA A 155 5.44 3.13 2.70
CA ALA A 155 6.71 2.42 2.65
C ALA A 155 7.86 3.34 2.20
N SER A 156 7.66 4.09 1.10
CA SER A 156 8.64 5.07 0.62
C SER A 156 8.94 6.16 1.66
N TYR A 157 7.90 6.77 2.22
CA TYR A 157 8.03 7.92 3.13
C TYR A 157 8.60 7.58 4.51
N CYS A 158 8.38 6.37 4.98
CA CYS A 158 8.87 5.90 6.26
C CYS A 158 10.16 5.07 6.15
N GLY A 159 10.72 4.92 4.94
CA GLY A 159 11.95 4.14 4.73
C GLY A 159 11.77 2.65 5.01
N LEU A 160 10.64 2.08 4.62
CA LEU A 160 10.28 0.68 4.83
C LEU A 160 10.21 -0.10 3.51
N TRP A 161 10.31 -1.41 3.64
CA TRP A 161 9.92 -2.34 2.59
C TRP A 161 8.40 -2.48 2.59
N GLY A 162 7.78 -2.46 1.41
CA GLY A 162 6.32 -2.54 1.28
C GLY A 162 5.88 -3.50 0.17
N LEU A 163 4.88 -4.34 0.44
CA LEU A 163 4.26 -5.24 -0.53
C LEU A 163 2.83 -4.81 -0.82
N ARG A 164 2.52 -4.58 -2.10
CA ARG A 164 1.17 -4.68 -2.67
C ARG A 164 1.06 -6.07 -3.30
N SER A 165 0.12 -6.90 -2.85
CA SER A 165 -0.08 -8.22 -3.46
C SER A 165 -0.73 -8.11 -4.84
N THR A 166 -0.66 -9.19 -5.61
CA THR A 166 -1.55 -9.43 -6.75
C THR A 166 -3.01 -9.25 -6.32
N HIS A 167 -3.81 -8.60 -7.17
CA HIS A 167 -5.23 -8.39 -6.89
C HIS A 167 -5.98 -9.73 -6.84
N GLY A 168 -6.85 -9.87 -5.84
CA GLY A 168 -7.62 -11.09 -5.57
C GLY A 168 -6.83 -12.23 -4.90
N ARG A 169 -5.49 -12.08 -4.71
CA ARG A 169 -4.66 -13.14 -4.13
C ARG A 169 -4.92 -13.35 -2.64
N VAL A 170 -5.02 -12.26 -1.89
CA VAL A 170 -5.40 -12.28 -0.47
C VAL A 170 -6.87 -11.86 -0.37
N PRO A 171 -7.76 -12.72 0.15
CA PRO A 171 -9.15 -12.34 0.34
C PRO A 171 -9.27 -11.14 1.28
N LEU A 172 -10.04 -10.12 0.86
CA LEU A 172 -10.36 -8.96 1.71
C LEU A 172 -11.61 -9.18 2.57
N ARG A 173 -11.98 -10.44 2.85
CA ARG A 173 -13.04 -10.78 3.80
C ARG A 173 -12.70 -10.17 5.16
N GLY A 174 -13.64 -9.41 5.73
CA GLY A 174 -13.45 -8.70 7.00
C GLY A 174 -12.59 -7.43 6.87
N ALA A 175 -12.24 -6.98 5.67
CA ALA A 175 -11.58 -5.70 5.44
C ALA A 175 -12.53 -4.74 4.73
N ARG A 176 -12.54 -3.46 5.13
CA ARG A 176 -13.29 -2.40 4.45
C ARG A 176 -12.46 -1.85 3.29
N ALA A 177 -12.65 -2.43 2.11
CA ALA A 177 -12.01 -2.02 0.88
C ALA A 177 -12.62 -0.71 0.35
N LEU A 178 -11.79 0.26 -0.04
CA LEU A 178 -12.27 1.51 -0.64
C LEU A 178 -12.86 1.28 -2.04
N ALA A 179 -12.14 0.52 -2.87
CA ALA A 179 -12.56 0.14 -4.21
C ALA A 179 -12.18 -1.33 -4.43
N PRO A 180 -13.13 -2.28 -4.26
CA PRO A 180 -12.85 -3.71 -4.31
C PRO A 180 -12.12 -4.20 -5.57
N SER A 181 -12.28 -3.56 -6.74
CA SER A 181 -11.58 -3.97 -7.96
C SER A 181 -10.11 -3.57 -8.02
N PHE A 182 -9.63 -2.78 -7.05
CA PHE A 182 -8.23 -2.35 -6.95
C PHE A 182 -7.57 -2.73 -5.63
N SER A 183 -8.36 -2.82 -4.56
CA SER A 183 -7.87 -2.95 -3.20
C SER A 183 -7.23 -4.31 -2.98
N THR A 184 -6.07 -4.30 -2.32
CA THR A 184 -5.31 -5.50 -1.96
C THR A 184 -4.86 -5.42 -0.51
N ALA A 185 -4.60 -6.56 0.12
CA ALA A 185 -3.87 -6.58 1.37
C ALA A 185 -2.38 -6.36 1.07
N GLY A 186 -1.68 -5.67 1.97
CA GLY A 186 -0.27 -5.40 1.81
C GLY A 186 0.46 -5.32 3.14
N LEU A 187 1.77 -5.43 3.06
CA LEU A 187 2.65 -5.55 4.24
C LEU A 187 3.70 -4.46 4.25
N LEU A 188 4.16 -4.10 5.44
CA LEU A 188 5.22 -3.13 5.71
C LEU A 188 6.22 -3.73 6.70
N ALA A 189 7.52 -3.68 6.41
CA ALA A 189 8.58 -4.16 7.31
C ALA A 189 9.85 -3.31 7.19
N ARG A 190 10.68 -3.29 8.25
CA ARG A 190 12.02 -2.67 8.22
C ARG A 190 13.05 -3.49 7.43
N ASP A 191 12.80 -4.78 7.28
CA ASP A 191 13.72 -5.75 6.71
C ASP A 191 13.06 -6.56 5.59
N ALA A 192 13.81 -6.81 4.52
CA ALA A 192 13.34 -7.54 3.35
C ALA A 192 13.07 -9.03 3.65
N ARG A 193 13.85 -9.65 4.56
CA ARG A 193 13.64 -11.05 4.94
C ARG A 193 12.34 -11.22 5.71
N LEU A 194 12.07 -10.33 6.68
CA LEU A 194 10.80 -10.31 7.40
C LEU A 194 9.64 -10.05 6.43
N LEU A 195 9.76 -9.11 5.49
CA LEU A 195 8.73 -8.89 4.48
C LEU A 195 8.44 -10.17 3.67
N ARG A 196 9.48 -10.87 3.21
CA ARG A 196 9.32 -12.13 2.47
C ARG A 196 8.65 -13.22 3.30
N ARG A 197 9.10 -13.45 4.54
CA ARG A 197 8.48 -14.45 5.44
C ARG A 197 7.00 -14.13 5.69
N ALA A 198 6.68 -12.87 5.95
CA ALA A 198 5.31 -12.42 6.16
C ALA A 198 4.45 -12.51 4.90
N GLY A 199 5.02 -12.20 3.73
CA GLY A 199 4.38 -12.42 2.44
C GLY A 199 4.02 -13.89 2.22
N GLY A 200 4.95 -14.81 2.51
CA GLY A 200 4.69 -16.25 2.43
C GLY A 200 3.57 -16.73 3.35
N ALA A 201 3.45 -16.16 4.57
CA ALA A 201 2.34 -16.45 5.47
C ALA A 201 1.01 -15.86 4.97
N LEU A 202 1.03 -14.67 4.38
CA LEU A 202 -0.16 -13.93 3.96
C LEU A 202 -0.79 -14.48 2.67
N LEU A 203 0.02 -14.84 1.68
CA LEU A 203 -0.44 -15.11 0.31
C LEU A 203 -1.16 -16.46 0.13
N ALA A 204 -1.12 -17.33 1.15
CA ALA A 204 -1.45 -18.76 1.07
C ALA A 204 -0.65 -19.49 -0.05
N PRO A 205 -0.56 -20.83 -0.06
CA PRO A 205 0.16 -21.53 -1.14
C PRO A 205 -0.48 -21.25 -2.52
N TYR A 206 0.31 -20.89 -3.53
CA TYR A 206 -0.19 -20.82 -4.92
C TYR A 206 -0.28 -22.25 -5.49
N PRO A 207 -1.24 -22.57 -6.37
CA PRO A 207 -1.24 -23.84 -7.09
C PRO A 207 0.12 -24.13 -7.74
N ALA A 208 0.46 -25.42 -7.87
CA ALA A 208 1.66 -25.81 -8.61
C ALA A 208 1.66 -25.17 -10.02
N GLY A 209 2.76 -24.52 -10.41
CA GLY A 209 2.89 -23.83 -11.69
C GLY A 209 2.62 -22.32 -11.70
N ALA A 210 2.58 -21.68 -10.53
CA ALA A 210 2.57 -20.22 -10.41
C ALA A 210 3.67 -19.56 -11.26
N PRO A 211 3.44 -18.37 -11.85
CA PRO A 211 4.50 -17.60 -12.48
C PRO A 211 5.66 -17.35 -11.52
N ALA A 212 6.87 -17.64 -11.97
CA ALA A 212 8.09 -17.37 -11.22
C ALA A 212 9.02 -16.52 -12.09
N LEU A 213 9.53 -15.44 -11.49
CA LEU A 213 10.54 -14.63 -12.15
C LEU A 213 11.85 -15.43 -12.32
N PRO A 214 12.54 -15.26 -13.46
CA PRO A 214 13.87 -15.85 -13.67
C PRO A 214 14.85 -15.54 -12.52
N GLY A 215 15.69 -16.52 -12.17
CA GLY A 215 16.71 -16.38 -11.12
C GLY A 215 16.20 -16.49 -9.68
N CYS A 216 14.89 -16.61 -9.46
CA CYS A 216 14.30 -16.92 -8.14
C CYS A 216 14.24 -18.44 -7.91
N ALA A 217 13.96 -18.90 -6.69
CA ALA A 217 14.06 -20.31 -6.29
C ALA A 217 13.36 -21.29 -7.25
N ALA A 218 12.15 -20.98 -7.70
CA ALA A 218 11.40 -21.83 -8.64
C ALA A 218 11.99 -21.89 -10.07
N ARG A 219 12.88 -20.94 -10.42
CA ARG A 219 13.61 -20.86 -11.70
C ARG A 219 15.10 -20.57 -11.47
N SER A 220 15.69 -21.20 -10.46
CA SER A 220 17.09 -21.01 -10.10
C SER A 220 18.00 -21.37 -11.28
N GLY A 221 19.01 -20.54 -11.57
CA GLY A 221 19.94 -20.75 -12.68
C GLY A 221 19.46 -20.23 -14.05
N ALA A 222 18.22 -19.76 -14.17
CA ALA A 222 17.80 -18.96 -15.32
C ALA A 222 18.50 -17.58 -15.30
N ALA A 223 18.62 -16.95 -16.48
CA ALA A 223 19.10 -15.57 -16.60
C ALA A 223 18.26 -14.62 -15.72
N ALA A 224 18.79 -13.45 -15.35
CA ALA A 224 18.04 -12.45 -14.59
C ALA A 224 16.73 -12.03 -15.31
N PRO A 225 15.70 -11.56 -14.57
CA PRO A 225 14.48 -11.05 -15.19
C PRO A 225 14.79 -9.89 -16.14
N ARG A 226 13.94 -9.69 -17.14
CA ARG A 226 14.08 -8.59 -18.09
C ARG A 226 13.68 -7.27 -17.42
N LEU A 227 14.67 -6.45 -17.09
CA LEU A 227 14.46 -5.14 -16.48
C LEU A 227 13.88 -4.14 -17.48
N LEU A 228 12.72 -3.61 -17.13
CA LEU A 228 11.96 -2.59 -17.83
C LEU A 228 11.98 -1.30 -16.98
N VAL A 229 12.46 -0.18 -17.51
CA VAL A 229 12.50 1.10 -16.79
C VAL A 229 11.45 2.03 -17.38
N ALA A 230 10.44 2.41 -16.57
CA ALA A 230 9.39 3.33 -16.99
C ALA A 230 9.91 4.78 -16.93
N ALA A 231 10.41 5.29 -18.06
CA ALA A 231 11.10 6.58 -18.12
C ALA A 231 10.16 7.74 -17.73
N ASP A 232 8.94 7.75 -18.27
CA ASP A 232 7.87 8.69 -17.93
C ASP A 232 7.44 8.63 -16.45
N ALA A 233 7.54 7.46 -15.79
CA ALA A 233 7.36 7.36 -14.34
C ALA A 233 8.51 8.02 -13.57
N PHE A 234 9.77 7.84 -14.00
CA PHE A 234 10.89 8.57 -13.43
C PHE A 234 10.77 10.09 -13.64
N ASP A 235 10.13 10.53 -14.72
CA ASP A 235 9.90 11.94 -15.00
C ASP A 235 8.90 12.63 -14.05
N LEU A 236 8.03 11.85 -13.40
CA LEU A 236 7.15 12.35 -12.34
C LEU A 236 7.88 12.61 -11.02
N ALA A 237 9.05 11.99 -10.81
CA ALA A 237 9.87 12.21 -9.63
C ALA A 237 10.62 13.55 -9.69
N LEU A 238 10.84 14.14 -8.52
CA LEU A 238 11.70 15.31 -8.33
C LEU A 238 13.12 14.99 -8.82
N PRO A 239 13.87 15.98 -9.34
CA PRO A 239 15.19 15.75 -9.94
C PRO A 239 16.16 14.95 -9.05
N ASP A 240 16.29 15.32 -7.77
CA ASP A 240 17.22 14.65 -6.85
C ASP A 240 16.76 13.23 -6.50
N ALA A 241 15.45 13.05 -6.33
CA ALA A 241 14.87 11.72 -6.12
C ALA A 241 15.07 10.82 -7.34
N ARG A 242 14.85 11.35 -8.55
CA ARG A 242 15.08 10.65 -9.82
C ARG A 242 16.54 10.20 -9.94
N ALA A 243 17.48 11.10 -9.67
CA ALA A 243 18.91 10.81 -9.70
C ALA A 243 19.28 9.73 -8.69
N ALA A 244 18.85 9.86 -7.43
CA ALA A 244 19.13 8.90 -6.37
C ALA A 244 18.56 7.51 -6.66
N LEU A 245 17.33 7.44 -7.20
CA LEU A 245 16.68 6.19 -7.57
C LEU A 245 17.32 5.52 -8.78
N ARG A 246 17.74 6.29 -9.80
CA ARG A 246 18.50 5.75 -10.94
C ARG A 246 19.85 5.21 -10.50
N ALA A 247 20.54 5.90 -9.59
CA ALA A 247 21.78 5.41 -8.99
C ALA A 247 21.57 4.11 -8.20
N ALA A 248 20.49 4.02 -7.41
CA ALA A 248 20.14 2.80 -6.67
C ALA A 248 19.83 1.62 -7.60
N LEU A 249 19.13 1.86 -8.72
CA LEU A 249 18.85 0.83 -9.73
C LEU A 249 20.11 0.36 -10.47
N ALA A 250 21.07 1.26 -10.70
CA ALA A 250 22.34 0.95 -11.35
C ALA A 250 23.40 0.36 -10.39
N ALA A 251 23.13 0.34 -9.08
CA ALA A 251 24.06 -0.20 -8.09
C ALA A 251 24.36 -1.69 -8.36
N PRO A 252 25.59 -2.19 -8.07
CA PRO A 252 25.99 -3.56 -8.41
C PRO A 252 25.03 -4.64 -7.93
N ALA A 253 24.47 -4.50 -6.72
CA ALA A 253 23.50 -5.44 -6.15
C ALA A 253 22.20 -5.51 -6.97
N ALA A 254 21.66 -4.36 -7.37
CA ALA A 254 20.47 -4.27 -8.20
C ALA A 254 20.74 -4.77 -9.62
N ALA A 255 21.84 -4.35 -10.23
CA ALA A 255 22.24 -4.76 -11.57
C ALA A 255 22.49 -6.28 -11.67
N ALA A 256 23.10 -6.89 -10.65
CA ALA A 256 23.30 -8.33 -10.58
C ALA A 256 21.98 -9.10 -10.46
N ALA A 257 21.02 -8.56 -9.70
CA ALA A 257 19.73 -9.21 -9.48
C ALA A 257 18.74 -9.04 -10.65
N LEU A 258 18.79 -7.90 -11.35
CA LEU A 258 17.84 -7.49 -12.40
C LEU A 258 18.40 -7.60 -13.83
N GLY A 259 19.68 -7.96 -13.98
CA GLY A 259 20.36 -7.97 -15.27
C GLY A 259 20.86 -6.57 -15.67
N ALA A 260 21.98 -6.54 -16.39
CA ALA A 260 22.76 -5.31 -16.63
C ALA A 260 22.25 -4.42 -17.80
N ALA A 261 21.28 -4.87 -18.59
CA ALA A 261 20.81 -4.17 -19.80
C ALA A 261 19.33 -3.80 -19.70
N PRO A 262 18.97 -2.72 -18.96
CA PRO A 262 17.59 -2.28 -18.86
C PRO A 262 17.05 -1.80 -20.22
N LYS A 263 15.78 -2.08 -20.49
CA LYS A 263 15.04 -1.43 -21.58
C LYS A 263 14.25 -0.25 -21.00
N GLU A 264 14.62 0.97 -21.38
CA GLU A 264 13.85 2.18 -21.06
C GLU A 264 12.75 2.43 -22.10
N PHE A 265 11.59 2.90 -21.65
CA PHE A 265 10.45 3.27 -22.51
C PHE A 265 9.45 4.12 -21.73
N ASP A 266 8.59 4.83 -22.46
CA ASP A 266 7.45 5.55 -21.88
C ASP A 266 6.26 4.61 -21.74
N LEU A 267 5.89 4.30 -20.51
CA LEU A 267 4.87 3.31 -20.19
C LEU A 267 3.47 3.81 -20.57
N GLY A 268 3.13 5.05 -20.21
CA GLY A 268 1.83 5.66 -20.47
C GLY A 268 1.60 6.03 -21.93
N ALA A 269 2.66 6.17 -22.73
CA ALA A 269 2.56 6.48 -24.17
C ALA A 269 2.03 5.30 -25.00
N GLY A 270 2.15 4.07 -24.49
CA GLY A 270 1.80 2.85 -25.23
C GLY A 270 0.29 2.59 -25.38
N VAL A 271 -0.56 3.30 -24.63
CA VAL A 271 -2.02 3.09 -24.64
C VAL A 271 -2.76 4.41 -24.56
N ALA A 272 -3.63 4.64 -25.54
CA ALA A 272 -4.59 5.73 -25.50
C ALA A 272 -5.85 5.37 -24.69
N VAL A 273 -6.28 6.30 -23.85
CA VAL A 273 -7.48 6.22 -23.00
C VAL A 273 -8.31 7.50 -23.09
N GLY A 274 -9.51 7.53 -22.51
CA GLY A 274 -10.28 8.78 -22.36
C GLY A 274 -10.59 9.50 -23.68
N GLY A 275 -10.71 8.76 -24.79
CA GLY A 275 -10.95 9.34 -26.12
C GLY A 275 -9.70 9.77 -26.89
N GLY A 276 -8.51 9.30 -26.52
CA GLY A 276 -7.27 9.48 -27.30
C GLY A 276 -6.08 10.05 -26.53
N GLN A 277 -6.22 10.27 -25.23
CA GLN A 277 -5.15 10.77 -24.36
C GLN A 277 -4.17 9.65 -24.01
N THR A 278 -2.89 9.98 -23.90
CA THR A 278 -1.83 9.05 -23.44
C THR A 278 -1.13 9.62 -22.22
N GLY A 279 -0.36 8.80 -21.52
CA GLY A 279 0.39 9.21 -20.33
C GLY A 279 -0.17 8.65 -19.02
N LEU A 280 0.67 8.64 -17.99
CA LEU A 280 0.34 8.12 -16.66
C LEU A 280 -0.68 8.98 -15.91
N ASP A 281 -0.83 10.26 -16.28
CA ASP A 281 -1.89 11.15 -15.81
C ASP A 281 -3.25 10.75 -16.38
N ALA A 282 -3.33 10.41 -17.67
CA ALA A 282 -4.55 9.89 -18.29
C ALA A 282 -4.95 8.53 -17.69
N TRP A 283 -3.97 7.66 -17.41
CA TRP A 283 -4.22 6.39 -16.70
C TRP A 283 -4.72 6.63 -15.27
N PHE A 284 -4.17 7.62 -14.57
CA PHE A 284 -4.71 8.01 -13.27
C PHE A 284 -6.16 8.49 -13.36
N ASP A 285 -6.54 9.23 -14.40
CA ASP A 285 -7.94 9.64 -14.57
C ASP A 285 -8.88 8.44 -14.77
N VAL A 286 -8.47 7.41 -15.51
CA VAL A 286 -9.20 6.12 -15.60
C VAL A 286 -9.34 5.48 -14.22
N PHE A 287 -8.23 5.36 -13.47
CA PHE A 287 -8.24 4.80 -12.13
C PHE A 287 -9.17 5.57 -11.19
N ARG A 288 -9.12 6.91 -11.23
CA ARG A 288 -9.91 7.81 -10.36
C ARG A 288 -11.41 7.64 -10.60
N VAL A 289 -11.84 7.51 -11.85
CA VAL A 289 -13.26 7.28 -12.19
C VAL A 289 -13.74 5.96 -11.59
N LEU A 290 -12.99 4.88 -11.79
CA LEU A 290 -13.38 3.55 -11.31
C LEU A 290 -13.32 3.46 -9.77
N GLN A 291 -12.26 3.98 -9.15
CA GLN A 291 -12.14 4.05 -7.69
C GLN A 291 -13.27 4.87 -7.08
N GLY A 292 -13.54 6.06 -7.61
CA GLY A 292 -14.58 6.95 -7.10
C GLY A 292 -15.96 6.30 -7.21
N PHE A 293 -16.27 5.69 -8.36
CA PHE A 293 -17.54 4.99 -8.55
C PHE A 293 -17.75 3.89 -7.50
N GLU A 294 -16.75 3.04 -7.27
CA GLU A 294 -16.84 1.96 -6.28
C GLU A 294 -16.89 2.48 -4.84
N ALA A 295 -16.12 3.53 -4.52
CA ALA A 295 -16.15 4.16 -3.21
C ALA A 295 -17.55 4.73 -2.91
N TRP A 296 -18.17 5.44 -3.86
CA TRP A 296 -19.53 5.94 -3.69
C TRP A 296 -20.55 4.80 -3.57
N ARG A 297 -20.41 3.73 -4.36
CA ARG A 297 -21.27 2.55 -4.23
C ARG A 297 -21.13 1.84 -2.87
N GLY A 298 -19.95 1.87 -2.27
CA GLY A 298 -19.68 1.22 -0.98
C GLY A 298 -20.08 2.04 0.23
N TYR A 299 -19.93 3.37 0.18
CA TYR A 299 -20.11 4.25 1.33
C TYR A 299 -21.20 5.31 1.16
N GLY A 300 -21.73 5.52 -0.05
CA GLY A 300 -22.60 6.66 -0.36
C GLY A 300 -23.89 6.69 0.45
N ASP A 301 -24.52 5.53 0.65
CA ASP A 301 -25.75 5.43 1.48
C ASP A 301 -25.46 5.80 2.94
N TRP A 302 -24.34 5.33 3.49
CA TRP A 302 -23.94 5.63 4.87
C TRP A 302 -23.54 7.11 5.04
N ILE A 303 -22.71 7.65 4.13
CA ILE A 303 -22.24 9.06 4.18
C ILE A 303 -23.41 10.04 4.01
N SER A 304 -24.47 9.64 3.31
CA SER A 304 -25.66 10.47 3.13
C SER A 304 -26.60 10.45 4.35
N GLY A 305 -26.30 9.63 5.36
CA GLY A 305 -27.05 9.55 6.61
C GLY A 305 -26.86 10.78 7.51
N GLU A 306 -27.82 10.99 8.42
CA GLU A 306 -27.76 12.08 9.39
C GLU A 306 -26.57 11.92 10.36
N GLY A 307 -25.90 13.03 10.68
CA GLY A 307 -24.81 13.04 11.66
C GLY A 307 -23.45 12.55 11.17
N VAL A 308 -23.31 12.12 9.90
CA VAL A 308 -22.02 11.71 9.34
C VAL A 308 -21.21 12.93 8.89
N GLU A 309 -20.24 13.32 9.71
CA GLU A 309 -19.28 14.38 9.38
C GLU A 309 -17.94 13.82 8.91
N LEU A 310 -17.65 13.96 7.62
CA LEU A 310 -16.35 13.63 7.04
C LEU A 310 -15.37 14.80 7.10
N GLY A 311 -14.09 14.48 7.19
CA GLY A 311 -13.00 15.43 7.02
C GLY A 311 -13.04 16.13 5.65
N PRO A 312 -12.59 17.40 5.52
CA PRO A 312 -12.85 18.22 4.33
C PRO A 312 -12.41 17.59 3.00
N GLY A 313 -11.18 17.06 2.94
CA GLY A 313 -10.66 16.44 1.72
C GLY A 313 -11.30 15.09 1.38
N VAL A 314 -11.80 14.34 2.36
CA VAL A 314 -12.52 13.09 2.11
C VAL A 314 -13.94 13.40 1.63
N ARG A 315 -14.59 14.39 2.26
CA ARG A 315 -15.90 14.93 1.84
C ARG A 315 -15.90 15.38 0.39
N GLU A 316 -14.94 16.20 -0.03
CA GLU A 316 -14.81 16.67 -1.41
C GLU A 316 -14.67 15.51 -2.40
N ARG A 317 -13.88 14.48 -2.06
CA ARG A 317 -13.71 13.30 -2.91
C ARG A 317 -14.98 12.49 -3.06
N PHE A 318 -15.77 12.33 -2.00
CA PHE A 318 -17.08 11.68 -2.09
C PHE A 318 -18.11 12.52 -2.85
N GLN A 319 -18.07 13.86 -2.74
CA GLN A 319 -18.92 14.75 -3.54
C GLN A 319 -18.60 14.69 -5.04
N LEU A 320 -17.34 14.47 -5.41
CA LEU A 320 -16.96 14.20 -6.79
C LEU A 320 -17.37 12.79 -7.21
N ALA A 321 -17.15 11.80 -6.34
CA ALA A 321 -17.49 10.40 -6.59
C ALA A 321 -18.99 10.18 -6.83
N SER A 322 -19.86 10.89 -6.10
CA SER A 322 -21.31 10.79 -6.23
C SER A 322 -21.86 11.24 -7.58
N LYS A 323 -21.06 11.99 -8.35
CA LYS A 323 -21.42 12.49 -9.69
C LYS A 323 -20.96 11.56 -10.81
N ILE A 324 -20.22 10.49 -10.50
CA ILE A 324 -19.71 9.57 -11.51
C ILE A 324 -20.86 8.69 -12.01
N THR A 325 -21.13 8.76 -13.31
CA THR A 325 -22.22 8.04 -13.96
C THR A 325 -21.81 6.61 -14.33
N ALA A 326 -22.81 5.74 -14.53
CA ALA A 326 -22.58 4.39 -15.06
C ALA A 326 -21.88 4.42 -16.44
N ALA A 327 -22.22 5.36 -17.31
CA ALA A 327 -21.59 5.51 -18.63
C ALA A 327 -20.10 5.86 -18.53
N GLN A 328 -19.72 6.77 -17.62
CA GLN A 328 -18.32 7.07 -17.35
C GLN A 328 -17.57 5.85 -16.80
N ARG A 329 -18.21 5.07 -15.93
CA ARG A 329 -17.66 3.82 -15.40
C ARG A 329 -17.45 2.78 -16.50
N GLU A 330 -18.40 2.56 -17.40
CA GLU A 330 -18.24 1.63 -18.52
C GLU A 330 -17.10 2.04 -19.46
N ALA A 331 -17.00 3.34 -19.79
CA ALA A 331 -15.91 3.85 -20.62
C ALA A 331 -14.53 3.62 -19.95
N ALA A 332 -14.42 3.95 -18.67
CA ALA A 332 -13.19 3.75 -17.90
C ALA A 332 -12.84 2.25 -17.72
N LEU A 333 -13.83 1.35 -17.67
CA LEU A 333 -13.55 -0.09 -17.67
C LEU A 333 -12.93 -0.55 -18.99
N ALA A 334 -13.48 -0.10 -20.12
CA ALA A 334 -12.90 -0.41 -21.43
C ALA A 334 -11.46 0.12 -21.57
N ASP A 335 -11.20 1.33 -21.04
CA ASP A 335 -9.84 1.89 -20.94
C ASP A 335 -8.93 1.02 -20.06
N ARG A 336 -9.41 0.61 -18.87
CA ARG A 336 -8.64 -0.24 -17.96
C ARG A 336 -8.23 -1.55 -18.62
N GLU A 337 -9.12 -2.22 -19.36
CA GLU A 337 -8.75 -3.49 -20.01
C GLU A 337 -7.67 -3.30 -21.10
N ARG A 338 -7.65 -2.16 -21.80
CA ARG A 338 -6.53 -1.82 -22.71
C ARG A 338 -5.20 -1.65 -21.95
N VAL A 339 -5.22 -0.92 -20.84
CA VAL A 339 -4.04 -0.73 -19.98
C VAL A 339 -3.55 -2.07 -19.42
N ARG A 340 -4.46 -2.94 -18.97
CA ARG A 340 -4.14 -4.28 -18.46
C ARG A 340 -3.49 -5.15 -19.54
N ALA A 341 -4.06 -5.19 -20.74
CA ALA A 341 -3.50 -5.96 -21.85
C ALA A 341 -2.09 -5.48 -22.22
N HIS A 342 -1.87 -4.16 -22.24
CA HIS A 342 -0.56 -3.57 -22.49
C HIS A 342 0.47 -3.94 -21.41
N LEU A 343 0.12 -3.78 -20.12
CA LEU A 343 0.99 -4.14 -19.01
C LEU A 343 1.34 -5.64 -19.02
N ALA A 344 0.35 -6.51 -19.26
CA ALA A 344 0.57 -7.94 -19.38
C ALA A 344 1.51 -8.29 -20.54
N GLY A 345 1.33 -7.65 -21.71
CA GLY A 345 2.21 -7.86 -22.86
C GLY A 345 3.65 -7.39 -22.66
N LEU A 346 3.85 -6.28 -21.91
CA LEU A 346 5.18 -5.80 -21.57
C LEU A 346 5.91 -6.72 -20.60
N LEU A 347 5.21 -7.12 -19.54
CA LEU A 347 5.76 -7.96 -18.48
C LEU A 347 6.01 -9.38 -18.96
N GLY A 348 5.08 -9.99 -19.70
CA GLY A 348 5.16 -11.41 -20.02
C GLY A 348 5.33 -12.26 -18.75
N ASP A 349 6.19 -13.27 -18.83
CA ASP A 349 6.55 -14.18 -17.74
C ASP A 349 7.95 -13.90 -17.12
N ASP A 350 8.68 -12.92 -17.68
CA ASP A 350 10.07 -12.65 -17.34
C ASP A 350 10.38 -11.18 -17.01
N GLY A 351 9.46 -10.26 -17.28
CA GLY A 351 9.66 -8.82 -17.16
C GLY A 351 9.41 -8.29 -15.76
N VAL A 352 10.18 -7.26 -15.39
CA VAL A 352 9.98 -6.50 -14.14
C VAL A 352 10.09 -5.02 -14.46
N ILE A 353 9.06 -4.23 -14.12
CA ILE A 353 9.07 -2.78 -14.29
C ILE A 353 9.64 -2.11 -13.05
N ALA A 354 10.67 -1.28 -13.22
CA ALA A 354 11.20 -0.40 -12.19
C ALA A 354 10.68 1.03 -12.34
N LEU A 355 10.28 1.64 -11.22
CA LEU A 355 9.72 2.98 -11.13
C LEU A 355 9.86 3.57 -9.72
N PRO A 356 9.79 4.91 -9.54
CA PRO A 356 9.68 5.51 -8.21
C PRO A 356 8.43 5.06 -7.45
N SER A 357 8.56 4.78 -6.14
CA SER A 357 7.41 4.50 -5.26
C SER A 357 6.58 5.75 -4.94
N ALA A 358 7.22 6.92 -4.96
CA ALA A 358 6.63 8.24 -4.77
C ALA A 358 7.50 9.30 -5.47
N PRO A 359 7.02 10.54 -5.68
CA PRO A 359 7.77 11.57 -6.41
C PRO A 359 9.08 12.01 -5.72
N GLY A 360 9.23 11.76 -4.42
CA GLY A 360 10.42 12.10 -3.66
C GLY A 360 10.21 11.82 -2.16
N PRO A 361 11.00 12.48 -1.29
CA PRO A 361 10.79 12.42 0.15
C PRO A 361 9.37 12.80 0.56
N ALA A 362 8.95 12.34 1.72
CA ALA A 362 7.65 12.69 2.29
C ALA A 362 7.43 14.21 2.33
N PRO A 363 6.31 14.76 1.86
CA PRO A 363 6.05 16.19 1.97
C PRO A 363 5.87 16.62 3.43
N GLU A 364 6.08 17.90 3.70
CA GLU A 364 5.75 18.51 4.99
C GLU A 364 4.26 18.35 5.30
N ARG A 365 3.92 18.25 6.59
CA ARG A 365 2.50 18.20 7.01
C ARG A 365 1.78 19.49 6.66
N GLY A 366 0.47 19.39 6.40
CA GLY A 366 -0.34 20.56 6.08
C GLY A 366 0.04 21.24 4.76
N LEU A 367 0.59 20.47 3.80
CA LEU A 367 0.91 21.01 2.47
C LEU A 367 -0.35 21.68 1.86
N PRO A 368 -0.29 22.95 1.44
CA PRO A 368 -1.50 23.70 1.11
C PRO A 368 -1.97 23.49 -0.33
N GLY A 369 -3.30 23.39 -0.52
CA GLY A 369 -4.03 23.60 -1.78
C GLY A 369 -3.37 22.96 -3.00
N ALA A 370 -3.07 23.78 -4.01
CA ALA A 370 -2.54 23.35 -5.30
C ALA A 370 -1.23 22.52 -5.21
N ARG A 371 -0.38 22.77 -4.20
CA ARG A 371 0.84 21.96 -4.02
C ARG A 371 0.52 20.54 -3.57
N LEU A 372 -0.49 20.38 -2.72
CA LEU A 372 -0.98 19.06 -2.31
C LEU A 372 -1.63 18.32 -3.48
N ASP A 373 -2.37 19.02 -4.33
CA ASP A 373 -3.02 18.44 -5.50
C ASP A 373 -2.03 18.00 -6.57
N ASP A 374 -1.02 18.81 -6.89
CA ASP A 374 0.08 18.43 -7.80
C ASP A 374 0.83 17.22 -7.25
N TRP A 375 1.22 17.26 -5.97
CA TRP A 375 1.90 16.15 -5.32
C TRP A 375 1.08 14.87 -5.37
N ARG A 376 -0.22 14.95 -5.02
CA ARG A 376 -1.13 13.82 -5.05
C ARG A 376 -1.31 13.27 -6.47
N ARG A 377 -1.42 14.13 -7.49
CA ARG A 377 -1.53 13.70 -8.88
C ARG A 377 -0.28 12.94 -9.30
N ARG A 378 0.93 13.45 -9.02
CA ARG A 378 2.19 12.73 -9.29
C ARG A 378 2.25 11.38 -8.59
N VAL A 379 1.93 11.32 -7.30
CA VAL A 379 1.87 10.07 -6.53
C VAL A 379 0.90 9.09 -7.17
N MET A 380 -0.31 9.53 -7.50
CA MET A 380 -1.34 8.65 -8.05
C MET A 380 -1.05 8.16 -9.46
N SER A 381 -0.41 8.98 -10.30
CA SER A 381 0.08 8.57 -11.62
C SER A 381 1.13 7.47 -11.50
N LEU A 382 2.02 7.53 -10.51
CA LEU A 382 2.97 6.45 -10.22
C LEU A 382 2.28 5.20 -9.68
N THR A 383 1.34 5.35 -8.75
CA THR A 383 0.80 4.21 -8.01
C THR A 383 -0.37 3.51 -8.69
N CYS A 384 -1.06 4.17 -9.63
CA CYS A 384 -2.22 3.60 -10.34
C CYS A 384 -1.84 2.43 -11.26
N ILE A 385 -0.58 2.34 -11.72
CA ILE A 385 -0.10 1.34 -12.69
C ILE A 385 -0.41 -0.09 -12.21
N ALA A 386 0.11 -0.47 -11.04
CA ALA A 386 -0.16 -1.80 -10.46
C ALA A 386 -1.63 -1.98 -10.03
N GLY A 387 -2.32 -0.87 -9.75
CA GLY A 387 -3.77 -0.84 -9.51
C GLY A 387 -4.56 -1.30 -10.72
N LEU A 388 -4.40 -0.59 -11.84
CA LEU A 388 -5.05 -0.88 -13.12
C LEU A 388 -4.71 -2.28 -13.61
N GLY A 389 -3.44 -2.69 -13.50
CA GLY A 389 -2.96 -4.01 -13.89
C GLY A 389 -3.47 -5.16 -13.01
N GLY A 390 -3.79 -4.90 -11.74
CA GLY A 390 -4.00 -5.95 -10.73
C GLY A 390 -2.70 -6.67 -10.33
N LEU A 391 -1.56 -5.98 -10.47
CA LEU A 391 -0.21 -6.55 -10.39
C LEU A 391 0.40 -6.46 -8.99
N PRO A 392 1.29 -7.39 -8.62
CA PRO A 392 2.08 -7.28 -7.41
C PRO A 392 3.17 -6.21 -7.57
N GLN A 393 3.46 -5.50 -6.48
CA GLN A 393 4.51 -4.48 -6.45
C GLN A 393 5.21 -4.46 -5.10
N VAL A 394 6.55 -4.40 -5.12
CA VAL A 394 7.37 -4.24 -3.92
C VAL A 394 8.06 -2.87 -3.96
N SER A 395 7.85 -2.06 -2.92
CA SER A 395 8.59 -0.82 -2.66
C SER A 395 9.78 -1.10 -1.76
N MET A 396 10.95 -0.59 -2.13
CA MET A 396 12.23 -0.85 -1.47
C MET A 396 12.90 0.47 -1.09
N PRO A 397 13.34 0.66 0.17
CA PRO A 397 13.93 1.92 0.63
C PRO A 397 15.43 2.01 0.27
N LEU A 398 15.75 2.00 -1.03
CA LEU A 398 17.13 1.89 -1.52
C LEU A 398 17.84 3.24 -1.74
N ALA A 399 17.13 4.36 -1.62
CA ALA A 399 17.68 5.68 -1.89
C ALA A 399 17.33 6.69 -0.79
N ARG A 400 18.12 7.77 -0.71
CA ARG A 400 17.87 8.92 0.16
C ARG A 400 18.15 10.23 -0.58
N VAL A 401 17.44 11.28 -0.20
CA VAL A 401 17.68 12.66 -0.60
C VAL A 401 17.70 13.49 0.68
N ASP A 402 18.79 14.21 0.93
CA ASP A 402 19.00 15.00 2.15
C ASP A 402 18.73 14.22 3.45
N GLY A 403 19.16 12.96 3.48
CA GLY A 403 18.94 12.04 4.59
C GLY A 403 17.52 11.47 4.69
N LEU A 404 16.57 11.96 3.90
CA LEU A 404 15.19 11.47 3.88
C LEU A 404 15.02 10.27 2.94
N PRO A 405 14.19 9.28 3.28
CA PRO A 405 14.01 8.09 2.46
C PRO A 405 13.26 8.37 1.15
N VAL A 406 13.65 7.65 0.10
CA VAL A 406 12.95 7.59 -1.19
C VAL A 406 12.91 6.13 -1.66
N GLY A 407 11.72 5.64 -2.05
CA GLY A 407 11.50 4.26 -2.44
C GLY A 407 11.64 4.01 -3.94
N LEU A 408 12.31 2.91 -4.29
CA LEU A 408 12.29 2.30 -5.62
C LEU A 408 11.29 1.15 -5.62
N SER A 409 10.40 1.09 -6.60
CA SER A 409 9.44 0.01 -6.77
C SER A 409 9.82 -0.93 -7.90
N LEU A 410 9.47 -2.21 -7.71
CA LEU A 410 9.44 -3.22 -8.77
C LEU A 410 8.02 -3.75 -8.92
N ILE A 411 7.49 -3.79 -10.14
CA ILE A 411 6.22 -4.41 -10.52
C ILE A 411 6.52 -5.68 -11.30
N GLY A 412 5.98 -6.81 -10.86
CA GLY A 412 6.12 -8.11 -11.53
C GLY A 412 4.84 -8.52 -12.27
N PRO A 413 4.88 -9.63 -13.02
CA PRO A 413 3.71 -10.26 -13.62
C PRO A 413 2.64 -10.62 -12.56
N GLN A 414 1.39 -10.70 -12.99
CA GLN A 414 0.32 -11.14 -12.10
C GLN A 414 0.63 -12.53 -11.52
N GLY A 415 0.56 -12.67 -10.19
CA GLY A 415 0.83 -13.92 -9.49
C GLY A 415 2.32 -14.21 -9.24
N SER A 416 3.23 -13.27 -9.54
CA SER A 416 4.67 -13.45 -9.28
C SER A 416 5.11 -12.99 -7.89
N ASP A 417 4.19 -12.79 -6.95
CA ASP A 417 4.40 -12.15 -5.64
C ASP A 417 5.60 -12.72 -4.88
N GLU A 418 5.67 -14.05 -4.72
CA GLU A 418 6.73 -14.73 -3.97
C GLU A 418 8.10 -14.53 -4.63
N SER A 419 8.17 -14.63 -5.96
CA SER A 419 9.40 -14.40 -6.71
C SER A 419 9.82 -12.93 -6.71
N LEU A 420 8.86 -11.99 -6.65
CA LEU A 420 9.14 -10.56 -6.53
C LEU A 420 9.69 -10.21 -5.14
N LEU A 421 9.16 -10.84 -4.08
CA LEU A 421 9.68 -10.71 -2.72
C LEU A 421 11.09 -11.30 -2.59
N GLU A 422 11.34 -12.46 -3.20
CA GLU A 422 12.67 -13.05 -3.28
C GLU A 422 13.66 -12.15 -4.02
N LEU A 423 13.26 -11.61 -5.17
CA LEU A 423 14.07 -10.67 -5.93
C LEU A 423 14.45 -9.44 -5.09
N ALA A 424 13.47 -8.87 -4.38
CA ALA A 424 13.70 -7.74 -3.47
C ALA A 424 14.66 -8.08 -2.32
N GLU A 425 14.54 -9.27 -1.72
CA GLU A 425 15.47 -9.74 -0.68
C GLU A 425 16.90 -9.90 -1.20
N ARG A 426 17.09 -10.43 -2.42
CA ARG A 426 18.43 -10.54 -3.02
C ARG A 426 19.07 -9.18 -3.25
N ILE A 427 18.30 -8.20 -3.73
CA ILE A 427 18.77 -6.82 -3.89
C ILE A 427 19.20 -6.25 -2.54
N ALA A 428 18.40 -6.47 -1.49
CA ALA A 428 18.72 -6.04 -0.13
C ALA A 428 20.02 -6.66 0.39
N ALA A 429 20.19 -7.97 0.22
CA ALA A 429 21.34 -8.71 0.70
C ALA A 429 22.64 -8.28 -0.01
N GLY A 430 22.58 -8.04 -1.32
CA GLY A 430 23.74 -7.57 -2.08
C GLY A 430 24.13 -6.12 -1.78
N ALA A 431 23.20 -5.29 -1.28
CA ALA A 431 23.49 -3.90 -0.90
C ALA A 431 24.12 -3.79 0.51
N ALA A 432 24.02 -4.84 1.33
CA ALA A 432 24.59 -4.91 2.67
C ALA A 432 25.97 -5.58 2.71
N ALA A 433 26.39 -6.21 1.61
CA ALA A 433 27.71 -6.82 1.41
C ALA A 433 28.65 -5.83 0.73
#